data_AF-A0A5C6ALX1-F1
#
_entry.id   AF-A0A5C6ALX1-F1
#
_cell.length_a   1.000
_cell.length_b   1.000
_cell.length_c   1.000
_cell.angle_alpha   90.00
_cell.angle_beta   90.00
_cell.angle_gamma   90.00
#
_symmetry.space_group_name_H-M   'P 1'
#
loop_
_entity.id
_entity.type
_entity.pdbx_description
1 polymer ?
#
loop_
_entity_poly.entity_id
_entity_poly.type
_entity_poly.pdbx_seq_one_letter_code
_entity_poly.pdbx_strand_id
1 'polypeptide(L)'
;MRFPRLSFAVVLLLWNSALFAQSIDLSSVETLDLVANPPVVIKVDAPDDTLAIWAIIRGFDDPEVKRNELLRKSGKFVKDFPKSQHLPRAKEIVSTLRRMASEELPPESKPIERLIFLLRDQDGVQVSQPGSCDILFADRLHHAIRTSAPELVGEYNPSPAQRLIDIGPAAIPMLIEHVDDDTFTRSVGFHRDFYFSHHVLRVSDCVKTILQEIAPTGRIFEVGDDPAATKQAMKSHYRSIVEQIKANDSRTKR
;
A
#
# COMPACT_ATOMS: atom_id res chain seq x y z
N MET A 1 -3.83 -11.82 15.57
CA MET A 1 -5.28 -11.70 15.35
C MET A 1 -5.53 -11.70 13.85
N ARG A 2 -6.36 -12.61 13.35
CA ARG A 2 -6.73 -12.70 11.92
C ARG A 2 -7.93 -11.79 11.69
N PHE A 3 -7.83 -10.88 10.73
CA PHE A 3 -8.95 -10.05 10.28
C PHE A 3 -9.89 -10.89 9.40
N PRO A 4 -11.22 -10.83 9.58
CA PRO A 4 -12.12 -11.28 8.54
C PRO A 4 -12.10 -10.25 7.41
N ARG A 5 -11.54 -10.61 6.25
CA ARG A 5 -11.78 -9.85 5.02
C ARG A 5 -13.28 -9.95 4.70
N LEU A 6 -13.98 -8.83 4.67
CA LEU A 6 -15.24 -8.76 3.92
C LEU A 6 -14.91 -9.14 2.48
N SER A 7 -15.62 -10.15 1.95
CA SER A 7 -15.45 -10.57 0.56
C SER A 7 -15.68 -9.38 -0.36
N PHE A 8 -14.84 -9.22 -1.38
CA PHE A 8 -14.88 -8.14 -2.38
C PHE A 8 -16.29 -7.96 -3.00
N ALA A 9 -17.10 -9.03 -3.01
CA ALA A 9 -18.50 -9.03 -3.44
C ALA A 9 -19.41 -8.08 -2.63
N VAL A 10 -19.16 -7.92 -1.31
CA VAL A 10 -19.98 -7.05 -0.45
C VAL A 10 -19.67 -5.57 -0.68
N VAL A 11 -18.40 -5.25 -0.99
CA VAL A 11 -17.96 -3.88 -1.28
C VAL A 11 -18.54 -3.36 -2.61
N LEU A 12 -18.62 -4.22 -3.64
CA LEU A 12 -19.26 -3.89 -4.92
C LEU A 12 -20.78 -3.70 -4.80
N LEU A 13 -21.44 -4.48 -3.93
CA LEU A 13 -22.88 -4.36 -3.69
C LEU A 13 -23.24 -3.03 -3.00
N LEU A 14 -22.45 -2.58 -2.01
CA LEU A 14 -22.71 -1.33 -1.31
C LEU A 14 -22.44 -0.09 -2.18
N TRP A 15 -21.48 -0.15 -3.10
CA TRP A 15 -21.15 1.00 -3.96
C TRP A 15 -22.18 1.21 -5.09
N ASN A 16 -22.78 0.13 -5.63
CA ASN A 16 -23.89 0.25 -6.59
C ASN A 16 -25.21 0.73 -5.94
N SER A 17 -25.39 0.51 -4.64
CA SER A 17 -26.61 0.89 -3.92
C SER A 17 -26.74 2.40 -3.68
N ALA A 18 -25.61 3.14 -3.65
CA ALA A 18 -25.60 4.56 -3.31
C ALA A 18 -25.84 5.51 -4.51
N LEU A 19 -25.77 5.01 -5.75
CA LEU A 19 -25.92 5.82 -6.97
C LEU A 19 -27.28 5.70 -7.66
N PHE A 20 -28.20 4.85 -7.18
CA PHE A 20 -29.55 4.70 -7.72
C PHE A 20 -30.59 4.58 -6.59
N ALA A 21 -30.86 5.69 -5.90
CA ALA A 21 -32.07 5.82 -5.10
C ALA A 21 -33.26 6.22 -6.01
N GLN A 22 -33.62 5.33 -6.93
CA GLN A 22 -34.98 5.27 -7.47
C GLN A 22 -35.57 3.96 -6.97
N SER A 23 -36.77 4.03 -6.42
CA SER A 23 -37.54 2.87 -5.98
C SER A 23 -37.78 1.94 -7.17
N ILE A 24 -36.93 0.93 -7.35
CA ILE A 24 -37.20 -0.15 -8.29
C ILE A 24 -38.24 -1.05 -7.61
N ASP A 25 -39.42 -1.10 -8.20
CA ASP A 25 -40.46 -2.08 -7.87
C ASP A 25 -39.96 -3.48 -8.27
N LEU A 26 -39.52 -4.24 -7.27
CA LEU A 26 -38.96 -5.59 -7.44
C LEU A 26 -40.02 -6.66 -7.77
N SER A 27 -41.31 -6.30 -7.90
CA SER A 27 -42.37 -7.26 -8.20
C SER A 27 -42.43 -7.71 -9.67
N SER A 28 -41.61 -7.12 -10.55
CA SER A 28 -41.64 -7.37 -12.00
C SER A 28 -40.29 -7.78 -12.62
N VAL A 29 -39.29 -8.15 -11.81
CA VAL A 29 -38.06 -8.75 -12.34
C VAL A 29 -38.34 -10.21 -12.69
N GLU A 30 -38.82 -10.43 -13.91
CA GLU A 30 -38.69 -11.74 -14.56
C GLU A 30 -37.23 -12.19 -14.42
N THR A 31 -37.05 -13.43 -13.98
CA THR A 31 -35.75 -14.08 -13.84
C THR A 31 -35.01 -14.00 -15.18
N LEU A 32 -34.17 -12.97 -15.33
CA LEU A 32 -33.10 -12.96 -16.30
C LEU A 32 -32.25 -14.17 -15.96
N ASP A 33 -32.43 -15.25 -16.72
CA ASP A 33 -31.48 -16.34 -16.80
C ASP A 33 -30.13 -15.71 -17.16
N LEU A 34 -29.35 -15.42 -16.12
CA LEU A 34 -27.92 -15.16 -16.20
C LEU A 34 -27.32 -16.43 -16.76
N VAL A 35 -27.35 -16.55 -18.09
CA VAL A 35 -26.55 -17.49 -18.86
C VAL A 35 -25.14 -17.27 -18.34
N ALA A 36 -24.69 -18.21 -17.51
CA ALA A 36 -23.36 -18.24 -16.96
C ALA A 36 -22.42 -18.39 -18.15
N ASN A 37 -22.03 -17.25 -18.73
CA ASN A 37 -20.98 -17.22 -19.73
C ASN A 37 -19.79 -17.93 -19.09
N PRO A 38 -19.29 -19.02 -19.68
CA PRO A 38 -18.14 -19.70 -19.13
C PRO A 38 -17.02 -18.66 -18.98
N PRO A 39 -16.25 -18.69 -17.88
CA PRO A 39 -15.17 -17.75 -17.68
C PRO A 39 -14.28 -17.77 -18.93
N VAL A 40 -14.12 -16.61 -19.57
CA VAL A 40 -13.23 -16.47 -20.72
C VAL A 40 -11.82 -16.72 -20.22
N VAL A 41 -11.31 -17.93 -20.46
CA VAL A 41 -9.92 -18.29 -20.14
C VAL A 41 -9.03 -17.65 -21.20
N ILE A 42 -8.58 -16.43 -20.93
CA ILE A 42 -7.55 -15.79 -21.75
C ILE A 42 -6.24 -16.56 -21.48
N LYS A 43 -5.79 -17.36 -22.47
CA LYS A 43 -4.44 -17.93 -22.43
C LYS A 43 -3.46 -16.79 -22.57
N VAL A 44 -2.68 -16.54 -21.52
CA VAL A 44 -1.57 -15.61 -21.56
C VAL A 44 -0.34 -16.41 -21.99
N ASP A 45 0.12 -16.22 -23.22
CA ASP A 45 1.36 -16.81 -23.74
C ASP A 45 2.60 -16.09 -23.17
N ALA A 46 2.69 -16.01 -21.84
CA ALA A 46 3.87 -15.46 -21.17
C ALA A 46 4.91 -16.58 -20.97
N PRO A 47 6.22 -16.29 -21.12
CA PRO A 47 7.24 -17.28 -20.81
C PRO A 47 7.17 -17.69 -19.32
N ASP A 48 7.54 -18.93 -19.01
CA ASP A 48 7.43 -19.50 -17.66
C ASP A 48 8.12 -18.65 -16.57
N ASP A 49 9.24 -18.00 -16.91
CA ASP A 49 9.95 -17.11 -16.00
C ASP A 49 9.15 -15.84 -15.65
N THR A 50 8.37 -15.31 -16.60
CA THR A 50 7.53 -14.13 -16.38
C THR A 50 6.36 -14.46 -15.49
N LEU A 51 5.72 -15.62 -15.68
CA LEU A 51 4.66 -16.10 -14.79
C LEU A 51 5.19 -16.37 -13.38
N ALA A 52 6.38 -16.96 -13.26
CA ALA A 52 6.99 -17.27 -11.97
C ALA A 52 7.34 -16.01 -11.16
N ILE A 53 7.96 -14.98 -11.78
CA ILE A 53 8.24 -13.73 -11.07
C ILE A 53 6.97 -12.95 -10.74
N TRP A 54 5.94 -13.03 -11.59
CA TRP A 54 4.66 -12.40 -11.33
C TRP A 54 3.97 -13.01 -10.11
N ALA A 55 3.95 -14.33 -10.00
CA ALA A 55 3.44 -15.02 -8.82
C ALA A 55 4.21 -14.64 -7.53
N ILE A 56 5.52 -14.41 -7.62
CA ILE A 56 6.33 -13.92 -6.48
C ILE A 56 5.88 -12.51 -6.07
N ILE A 57 5.73 -11.59 -7.02
CA ILE A 57 5.36 -10.19 -6.73
C ILE A 57 3.95 -10.12 -6.14
N ARG A 58 2.98 -10.85 -6.73
CA ARG A 58 1.62 -10.94 -6.16
C ARG A 58 1.63 -11.54 -4.76
N GLY A 59 2.53 -12.47 -4.46
CA GLY A 59 2.68 -12.99 -3.10
C GLY A 59 3.01 -11.94 -2.03
N PHE A 60 3.41 -10.71 -2.40
CA PHE A 60 3.53 -9.62 -1.42
C PHE A 60 2.18 -9.07 -0.97
N ASP A 61 1.15 -9.03 -1.83
CA ASP A 61 -0.22 -8.56 -1.52
C ASP A 61 -1.10 -9.63 -0.85
N ASP A 62 -0.59 -10.86 -0.75
CA ASP A 62 -1.25 -11.97 -0.07
C ASP A 62 -0.78 -12.06 1.40
N PRO A 63 -1.66 -11.78 2.39
CA PRO A 63 -1.31 -11.84 3.80
C PRO A 63 -1.02 -13.27 4.29
N GLU A 64 -1.50 -14.31 3.62
CA GLU A 64 -1.21 -15.70 3.99
C GLU A 64 0.19 -16.13 3.51
N VAL A 65 0.79 -15.41 2.55
CA VAL A 65 2.15 -15.68 2.07
C VAL A 65 3.17 -14.98 2.98
N LYS A 66 3.94 -15.78 3.71
CA LYS A 66 4.98 -15.30 4.62
C LYS A 66 6.21 -14.80 3.85
N ARG A 67 6.91 -13.79 4.38
CA ARG A 67 8.16 -13.27 3.79
C ARG A 67 9.24 -14.34 3.57
N ASN A 68 9.38 -15.29 4.50
CA ASN A 68 10.34 -16.39 4.35
C ASN A 68 9.99 -17.30 3.17
N GLU A 69 8.70 -17.43 2.84
CA GLU A 69 8.27 -18.16 1.66
C GLU A 69 8.59 -17.40 0.37
N LEU A 70 8.35 -16.08 0.36
CA LEU A 70 8.77 -15.21 -0.75
C LEU A 70 10.28 -15.29 -0.98
N LEU A 71 11.08 -15.23 0.09
CA LEU A 71 12.52 -15.37 0.03
C LEU A 71 12.93 -16.73 -0.59
N ARG A 72 12.28 -17.82 -0.17
CA ARG A 72 12.52 -19.15 -0.73
C ARG A 72 12.14 -19.23 -2.21
N LYS A 73 10.97 -18.71 -2.59
CA LYS A 73 10.47 -18.69 -3.98
C LYS A 73 11.39 -17.86 -4.89
N SER A 74 11.78 -16.66 -4.47
CA SER A 74 12.73 -15.81 -5.20
C SER A 74 14.12 -16.44 -5.30
N GLY A 75 14.59 -17.09 -4.24
CA GLY A 75 15.85 -17.84 -4.27
C GLY A 75 15.82 -19.03 -5.24
N LYS A 76 14.68 -19.72 -5.37
CA LYS A 76 14.47 -20.76 -6.38
C LYS A 76 14.44 -20.17 -7.79
N PHE A 77 13.74 -19.04 -8.00
CA PHE A 77 13.71 -18.34 -9.28
C PHE A 77 15.11 -18.02 -9.81
N VAL A 78 15.98 -17.47 -8.97
CA VAL A 78 17.37 -17.13 -9.35
C VAL A 78 18.17 -18.35 -9.83
N LYS A 79 17.88 -19.54 -9.28
CA LYS A 79 18.56 -20.80 -9.67
C LYS A 79 17.98 -21.40 -10.95
N ASP A 80 16.66 -21.41 -11.06
CA ASP A 80 15.96 -22.09 -12.16
C ASP A 80 16.00 -21.27 -13.45
N PHE A 81 16.06 -19.94 -13.36
CA PHE A 81 15.99 -19.03 -14.52
C PHE A 81 17.20 -18.08 -14.62
N PRO A 82 18.45 -18.58 -14.74
CA PRO A 82 19.66 -17.75 -14.75
C PRO A 82 19.82 -16.85 -15.99
N LYS A 83 19.01 -17.05 -17.02
CA LYS A 83 18.97 -16.24 -18.25
C LYS A 83 17.73 -15.34 -18.35
N SER A 84 16.88 -15.34 -17.33
CA SER A 84 15.67 -14.50 -17.33
C SER A 84 16.03 -13.02 -17.36
N GLN A 85 15.26 -12.24 -18.11
CA GLN A 85 15.29 -10.77 -18.04
C GLN A 85 14.94 -10.24 -16.63
N HIS A 86 14.22 -11.03 -15.83
CA HIS A 86 13.79 -10.67 -14.48
C HIS A 86 14.81 -11.04 -13.39
N LEU A 87 15.95 -11.63 -13.77
CA LEU A 87 16.99 -12.06 -12.82
C LEU A 87 17.49 -10.93 -11.91
N PRO A 88 17.77 -9.69 -12.39
CA PRO A 88 18.21 -8.60 -11.50
C PRO A 88 17.18 -8.30 -10.40
N ARG A 89 15.90 -8.20 -10.76
CA ARG A 89 14.80 -7.99 -9.82
C ARG A 89 14.66 -9.12 -8.82
N ALA A 90 14.77 -10.38 -9.26
CA ALA A 90 14.69 -11.52 -8.34
C ALA A 90 15.85 -11.54 -7.33
N LYS A 91 17.07 -11.16 -7.75
CA LYS A 91 18.23 -11.01 -6.87
C LYS A 91 18.04 -9.89 -5.86
N GLU A 92 17.50 -8.75 -6.29
CA GLU A 92 17.13 -7.64 -5.41
C GLU A 92 16.13 -8.12 -4.34
N ILE A 93 15.06 -8.81 -4.75
CA ILE A 93 14.06 -9.34 -3.83
C ILE A 93 14.71 -10.24 -2.76
N VAL A 94 15.61 -11.15 -3.17
CA VAL A 94 16.34 -12.03 -2.25
C VAL A 94 17.20 -11.22 -1.28
N SER A 95 17.92 -10.22 -1.77
CA SER A 95 18.80 -9.38 -0.95
C SER A 95 18.02 -8.60 0.11
N THR A 96 16.99 -7.86 -0.31
CA THR A 96 16.16 -7.05 0.58
C THR A 96 15.40 -7.92 1.58
N LEU A 97 14.79 -9.05 1.17
CA LEU A 97 14.10 -9.94 2.10
C LEU A 97 15.02 -10.59 3.13
N ARG A 98 16.29 -10.87 2.79
CA ARG A 98 17.28 -11.35 3.76
C ARG A 98 17.63 -10.27 4.79
N ARG A 99 17.86 -9.04 4.33
CA ARG A 99 18.09 -7.88 5.22
C ARG A 99 16.91 -7.74 6.19
N MET A 100 15.68 -7.69 5.67
CA MET A 100 14.46 -7.58 6.48
C MET A 100 14.28 -8.70 7.51
N ALA A 101 14.73 -9.93 7.18
CA ALA A 101 14.64 -11.07 8.09
C ALA A 101 15.63 -10.97 9.27
N SER A 102 16.72 -10.21 9.11
CA SER A 102 17.72 -9.97 10.17
C SER A 102 17.42 -8.75 11.04
N GLU A 103 16.47 -7.90 10.63
CA GLU A 103 16.15 -6.68 11.35
C GLU A 103 15.21 -6.94 12.53
N GLU A 104 15.55 -6.34 13.67
CA GLU A 104 14.76 -6.42 14.88
C GLU A 104 13.75 -5.28 14.95
N LEU A 105 12.61 -5.58 15.57
CA LEU A 105 11.54 -4.62 15.80
C LEU A 105 12.00 -3.56 16.82
N PRO A 106 11.87 -2.24 16.51
CA PRO A 106 12.23 -1.20 17.45
C PRO A 106 11.47 -1.30 18.79
N PRO A 107 12.10 -0.91 19.92
CA PRO A 107 11.47 -0.99 21.24
C PRO A 107 10.25 -0.07 21.34
N GLU A 108 9.31 -0.43 22.23
CA GLU A 108 8.07 0.35 22.45
C GLU A 108 8.32 1.80 22.89
N SER A 109 9.48 2.07 23.51
CA SER A 109 9.89 3.42 23.91
C SER A 109 10.15 4.36 22.71
N LYS A 110 10.16 3.82 21.49
CA LYS A 110 10.39 4.57 20.25
C LYS A 110 9.20 4.40 19.29
N PRO A 111 8.03 4.95 19.61
CA PRO A 111 6.80 4.66 18.91
C PRO A 111 6.82 5.04 17.42
N ILE A 112 7.44 6.16 17.05
CA ILE A 112 7.52 6.59 15.63
C ILE A 112 8.44 5.65 14.83
N GLU A 113 9.63 5.33 15.34
CA GLU A 113 10.55 4.37 14.69
C GLU A 113 9.87 3.00 14.51
N ARG A 114 9.15 2.55 15.54
CA ARG A 114 8.39 1.31 15.49
C ARG A 114 7.28 1.34 14.44
N LEU A 115 6.54 2.44 14.32
CA LEU A 115 5.51 2.58 13.28
C LEU A 115 6.10 2.58 11.87
N ILE A 116 7.22 3.28 11.65
CA ILE A 116 7.93 3.28 10.37
C ILE A 116 8.38 1.86 10.03
N PHE A 117 8.95 1.13 10.98
CA PHE A 117 9.31 -0.26 10.79
C PHE A 117 8.10 -1.14 10.42
N LEU A 118 6.93 -0.88 11.02
CA LEU A 118 5.69 -1.59 10.71
C LEU A 118 5.09 -1.22 9.34
N LEU A 119 5.54 -0.15 8.67
CA LEU A 119 5.12 0.15 7.29
C LEU A 119 5.48 -0.95 6.30
N ARG A 120 6.46 -1.82 6.62
CA ARG A 120 6.72 -3.03 5.82
C ARG A 120 5.50 -3.93 5.71
N ASP A 121 4.60 -3.90 6.70
CA ASP A 121 3.34 -4.64 6.73
C ASP A 121 2.14 -3.79 6.24
N GLN A 122 2.38 -2.58 5.72
CA GLN A 122 1.33 -1.74 5.14
C GLN A 122 0.75 -2.42 3.88
N ASP A 123 -0.55 -2.70 3.95
CA ASP A 123 -1.36 -3.21 2.85
C ASP A 123 -2.08 -2.04 2.16
N GLY A 124 -2.01 -2.01 0.85
CA GLY A 124 -2.49 -0.93 0.01
C GLY A 124 -3.18 -1.52 -1.21
N VAL A 125 -4.18 -0.81 -1.72
CA VAL A 125 -5.04 -1.34 -2.78
C VAL A 125 -5.02 -0.41 -3.98
N GLN A 126 -4.85 -0.98 -5.17
CA GLN A 126 -5.08 -0.30 -6.42
C GLN A 126 -6.49 -0.66 -6.95
N VAL A 127 -7.38 0.34 -7.01
CA VAL A 127 -8.80 0.13 -7.36
C VAL A 127 -9.12 0.28 -8.85
N SER A 128 -8.19 0.78 -9.65
CA SER A 128 -8.41 1.03 -11.09
C SER A 128 -7.19 0.68 -11.95
N GLN A 129 -7.44 0.46 -13.24
CA GLN A 129 -6.42 0.21 -14.25
C GLN A 129 -6.67 1.11 -15.48
N PRO A 130 -5.97 2.26 -15.62
CA PRO A 130 -4.78 2.67 -14.87
C PRO A 130 -5.14 3.18 -13.48
N GLY A 131 -4.18 3.13 -12.57
CA GLY A 131 -4.29 3.67 -11.24
C GLY A 131 -2.96 3.64 -10.51
N SER A 132 -2.95 4.14 -9.29
CA SER A 132 -1.87 3.96 -8.32
C SER A 132 -2.39 3.18 -7.13
N CYS A 133 -1.49 2.46 -6.46
CA CYS A 133 -1.82 1.82 -5.19
C CYS A 133 -2.05 2.89 -4.11
N ASP A 134 -3.21 2.86 -3.45
CA ASP A 134 -3.52 3.73 -2.31
C ASP A 134 -3.25 2.97 -1.01
N ILE A 135 -2.18 3.37 -0.32
CA ILE A 135 -1.75 2.76 0.94
C ILE A 135 -2.68 3.10 2.13
N LEU A 136 -3.60 4.06 1.97
CA LEU A 136 -4.59 4.45 2.97
C LEU A 136 -5.99 3.97 2.61
N PHE A 137 -6.14 3.16 1.56
CA PHE A 137 -7.45 2.72 1.06
C PHE A 137 -8.29 2.05 2.16
N ALA A 138 -7.69 1.14 2.93
CA ALA A 138 -8.38 0.43 4.00
C ALA A 138 -8.86 1.36 5.12
N ASP A 139 -8.02 2.33 5.53
CA ASP A 139 -8.37 3.32 6.56
C ASP A 139 -9.49 4.25 6.06
N ARG A 140 -9.40 4.72 4.82
CA ARG A 140 -10.41 5.58 4.17
C ARG A 140 -11.75 4.85 4.00
N LEU A 141 -11.71 3.59 3.55
CA LEU A 141 -12.90 2.76 3.42
C LEU A 141 -13.55 2.51 4.79
N HIS A 142 -12.75 2.20 5.80
CA HIS A 142 -13.26 2.03 7.16
C HIS A 142 -13.96 3.30 7.66
N HIS A 143 -13.34 4.47 7.47
CA HIS A 143 -13.95 5.75 7.84
C HIS A 143 -15.28 6.00 7.10
N ALA A 144 -15.33 5.70 5.81
CA ALA A 144 -16.53 5.85 4.99
C ALA A 144 -17.67 4.96 5.51
N ILE A 145 -17.41 3.66 5.70
CA ILE A 145 -18.42 2.71 6.20
C ILE A 145 -18.86 3.08 7.62
N ARG A 146 -17.94 3.53 8.49
CA ARG A 146 -18.31 3.96 9.86
C ARG A 146 -19.29 5.13 9.85
N THR A 147 -19.21 5.98 8.83
CA THR A 147 -20.09 7.14 8.67
C THR A 147 -21.45 6.73 8.07
N SER A 148 -21.48 5.80 7.11
CA SER A 148 -22.70 5.44 6.37
C SER A 148 -23.46 4.24 6.92
N ALA A 149 -22.77 3.30 7.58
CA ALA A 149 -23.32 2.03 8.09
C ALA A 149 -22.52 1.57 9.33
N PRO A 150 -22.57 2.32 10.46
CA PRO A 150 -21.75 2.05 11.65
C PRO A 150 -21.94 0.65 12.24
N GLU A 151 -23.11 0.04 12.07
CA GLU A 151 -23.44 -1.32 12.53
C GLU A 151 -22.65 -2.42 11.81
N LEU A 152 -22.11 -2.14 10.62
CA LEU A 152 -21.32 -3.09 9.84
C LEU A 152 -19.82 -3.04 10.18
N VAL A 153 -19.42 -2.11 11.05
CA VAL A 153 -18.02 -1.80 11.30
C VAL A 153 -17.57 -2.41 12.62
N GLY A 154 -16.64 -3.36 12.55
CA GLY A 154 -15.94 -3.87 13.71
C GLY A 154 -15.00 -2.83 14.34
N GLU A 155 -14.25 -3.24 15.36
CA GLU A 155 -13.26 -2.36 15.99
C GLU A 155 -12.26 -1.81 14.97
N TYR A 156 -12.08 -0.49 14.98
CA TYR A 156 -11.11 0.18 14.12
C TYR A 156 -9.69 0.03 14.68
N ASN A 157 -8.81 -0.61 13.91
CA ASN A 157 -7.39 -0.61 14.20
C ASN A 157 -6.66 0.12 13.07
N PRO A 158 -6.29 1.40 13.23
CA PRO A 158 -5.67 2.19 12.18
C PRO A 158 -4.35 1.57 11.72
N SER A 159 -4.09 1.64 10.42
CA SER A 159 -2.84 1.15 9.85
C SER A 159 -1.63 1.92 10.40
N PRO A 160 -0.40 1.37 10.31
CA PRO A 160 0.80 2.10 10.70
C PRO A 160 0.93 3.46 9.99
N ALA A 161 0.55 3.53 8.71
CA ALA A 161 0.52 4.79 7.97
C ALA A 161 -0.47 5.81 8.55
N GLN A 162 -1.71 5.39 8.83
CA GLN A 162 -2.70 6.28 9.44
C GLN A 162 -2.25 6.75 10.84
N ARG A 163 -1.67 5.86 11.66
CA ARG A 163 -1.15 6.24 12.98
C ARG A 163 -0.02 7.28 12.90
N LEU A 164 0.82 7.22 11.87
CA LEU A 164 1.85 8.24 11.61
C LEU A 164 1.23 9.57 11.19
N ILE A 165 0.16 9.55 10.39
CA ILE A 165 -0.62 10.74 10.02
C ILE A 165 -1.26 11.37 11.26
N ASP A 166 -1.84 10.55 12.14
CA ASP A 166 -2.48 11.02 13.38
C ASP A 166 -1.48 11.66 14.36
N ILE A 167 -0.22 11.22 14.36
CA ILE A 167 0.88 11.88 15.10
C ILE A 167 1.19 13.27 14.50
N GLY A 168 0.96 13.44 13.20
CA GLY A 168 1.04 14.73 12.52
C GLY A 168 2.47 15.29 12.44
N PRO A 169 2.65 16.62 12.59
CA PRO A 169 3.93 17.30 12.38
C PRO A 169 5.11 16.74 13.19
N ALA A 170 4.85 16.08 14.33
CA ALA A 170 5.89 15.46 15.15
C ALA A 170 6.56 14.25 14.50
N ALA A 171 5.89 13.56 13.55
CA ALA A 171 6.45 12.42 12.84
C ALA A 171 7.42 12.81 11.71
N ILE A 172 7.29 14.04 11.18
CA ILE A 172 7.99 14.47 9.96
C ILE A 172 9.52 14.27 10.01
N PRO A 173 10.25 14.68 11.07
CA PRO A 173 11.70 14.52 11.08
C PRO A 173 12.14 13.06 10.90
N MET A 174 11.46 12.13 11.55
CA MET A 174 11.76 10.69 11.46
C MET A 174 11.35 10.09 10.11
N LEU A 175 10.23 10.54 9.54
CA LEU A 175 9.80 10.14 8.20
C LEU A 175 10.82 10.53 7.14
N ILE A 176 11.38 11.76 7.22
CA ILE A 176 12.39 12.22 6.25
C ILE A 176 13.63 11.32 6.24
N GLU A 177 14.06 10.79 7.40
CA GLU A 177 15.21 9.87 7.45
C GLU A 177 15.00 8.57 6.65
N HIS A 178 13.75 8.21 6.34
CA HIS A 178 13.35 6.97 5.67
C HIS A 178 12.78 7.19 4.26
N VAL A 179 12.96 8.38 3.67
CA VAL A 179 12.42 8.69 2.31
C VAL A 179 13.09 7.87 1.18
N ASP A 180 14.21 7.23 1.47
CA ASP A 180 15.02 6.38 0.60
C ASP A 180 15.03 4.90 1.07
N ASP A 181 14.18 4.54 2.04
CA ASP A 181 14.09 3.16 2.53
C ASP A 181 13.56 2.22 1.42
N ASP A 182 14.40 1.28 1.00
CA ASP A 182 14.15 0.29 -0.05
C ASP A 182 13.45 -0.98 0.47
N THR A 183 13.03 -1.00 1.73
CA THR A 183 12.32 -2.12 2.34
C THR A 183 10.96 -2.34 1.68
N PHE A 184 10.61 -3.60 1.39
CA PHE A 184 9.31 -3.93 0.79
C PHE A 184 8.14 -3.78 1.76
N THR A 185 7.01 -3.33 1.22
CA THR A 185 5.71 -3.32 1.90
C THR A 185 4.88 -4.56 1.55
N ARG A 186 3.60 -4.59 1.92
CA ARG A 186 2.60 -5.55 1.45
C ARG A 186 1.74 -5.01 0.29
N SER A 187 2.09 -3.83 -0.22
CA SER A 187 1.35 -3.16 -1.28
C SER A 187 1.97 -3.45 -2.65
N VAL A 188 1.15 -3.87 -3.62
CA VAL A 188 1.57 -4.12 -5.00
C VAL A 188 0.89 -3.14 -5.93
N GLY A 189 1.68 -2.36 -6.67
CA GLY A 189 1.23 -1.45 -7.72
C GLY A 189 1.51 -2.01 -9.10
N PHE A 190 0.73 -1.59 -10.10
CA PHE A 190 0.91 -2.01 -11.50
C PHE A 190 0.17 -1.07 -12.46
N HIS A 191 0.51 -1.08 -13.75
CA HIS A 191 -0.14 -0.21 -14.73
C HIS A 191 -1.40 -0.86 -15.35
N ARG A 192 -1.23 -2.09 -15.83
CA ARG A 192 -2.25 -2.97 -16.41
C ARG A 192 -1.89 -4.41 -16.06
N ASP A 193 -2.89 -5.25 -15.86
CA ASP A 193 -2.69 -6.65 -15.52
C ASP A 193 -2.52 -7.59 -16.71
N PHE A 194 -2.89 -7.18 -17.94
CA PHE A 194 -2.70 -8.03 -19.12
C PHE A 194 -1.24 -8.14 -19.61
N TYR A 195 -0.29 -7.45 -18.97
CA TYR A 195 1.16 -7.66 -19.12
C TYR A 195 1.90 -7.40 -17.81
N PHE A 196 3.14 -7.87 -17.73
CA PHE A 196 3.94 -7.72 -16.52
C PHE A 196 4.38 -6.25 -16.30
N SER A 197 3.67 -5.55 -15.42
CA SER A 197 3.99 -4.19 -14.95
C SER A 197 4.03 -4.05 -13.44
N HIS A 198 3.97 -5.18 -12.73
CA HIS A 198 3.84 -5.23 -11.29
C HIS A 198 5.13 -4.82 -10.58
N HIS A 199 5.00 -4.07 -9.50
CA HIS A 199 6.07 -3.71 -8.60
C HIS A 199 5.54 -3.69 -7.16
N VAL A 200 6.40 -4.05 -6.22
CA VAL A 200 6.09 -3.97 -4.79
C VAL A 200 6.49 -2.58 -4.32
N LEU A 201 5.56 -1.87 -3.67
CA LEU A 201 5.83 -0.57 -3.08
C LEU A 201 6.85 -0.73 -1.94
N ARG A 202 7.63 0.32 -1.73
CA ARG A 202 8.64 0.42 -0.68
C ARG A 202 8.15 1.24 0.51
N VAL A 203 8.83 1.11 1.64
CA VAL A 203 8.61 1.97 2.81
C VAL A 203 8.79 3.44 2.43
N SER A 204 9.77 3.76 1.57
CA SER A 204 9.93 5.10 1.00
C SER A 204 8.69 5.62 0.26
N ASP A 205 7.97 4.78 -0.48
CA ASP A 205 6.72 5.17 -1.14
C ASP A 205 5.64 5.52 -0.11
N CYS A 206 5.48 4.69 0.93
CA CYS A 206 4.57 4.97 2.03
C CYS A 206 4.92 6.27 2.75
N VAL A 207 6.21 6.50 3.05
CA VAL A 207 6.70 7.69 3.73
C VAL A 207 6.37 8.96 2.95
N LYS A 208 6.56 8.95 1.62
CA LYS A 208 6.22 10.10 0.75
C LYS A 208 4.72 10.39 0.78
N THR A 209 3.87 9.36 0.71
CA THR A 209 2.43 9.52 0.85
C THR A 209 2.06 10.11 2.22
N ILE A 210 2.61 9.57 3.32
CA ILE A 210 2.32 10.06 4.67
C ILE A 210 2.74 11.53 4.85
N LEU A 211 3.93 11.91 4.35
CA LEU A 211 4.40 13.30 4.40
C LEU A 211 3.47 14.26 3.64
N GLN A 212 2.94 13.83 2.50
CA GLN A 212 1.98 14.59 1.70
C GLN A 212 0.63 14.76 2.41
N GLU A 213 0.20 13.78 3.20
CA GLU A 213 -1.04 13.84 3.98
C GLU A 213 -0.90 14.72 5.24
N ILE A 214 0.24 14.63 5.94
CA ILE A 214 0.50 15.43 7.16
C ILE A 214 0.63 16.92 6.82
N ALA A 215 1.37 17.23 5.76
CA ALA A 215 1.72 18.60 5.39
C ALA A 215 1.65 18.71 3.86
N PRO A 216 0.46 18.92 3.29
CA PRO A 216 0.30 19.04 1.84
C PRO A 216 0.97 20.32 1.35
N THR A 217 2.10 20.17 0.67
CA THR A 217 2.89 21.29 0.13
C THR A 217 2.69 21.48 -1.38
N GLY A 218 2.22 20.43 -2.05
CA GLY A 218 2.23 20.33 -3.52
C GLY A 218 3.64 20.15 -4.10
N ARG A 219 4.68 20.09 -3.26
CA ARG A 219 6.07 19.94 -3.67
C ARG A 219 6.46 18.47 -3.65
N ILE A 220 6.88 17.97 -4.81
CA ILE A 220 7.44 16.63 -4.95
C ILE A 220 8.95 16.71 -4.76
N PHE A 221 9.48 15.84 -3.91
CA PHE A 221 10.92 15.65 -3.75
C PHE A 221 11.33 14.37 -4.46
N GLU A 222 12.06 14.50 -5.55
CA GLU A 222 12.66 13.35 -6.21
C GLU A 222 13.88 12.90 -5.40
N VAL A 223 13.84 11.66 -4.93
CA VAL A 223 15.00 10.99 -4.34
C VAL A 223 15.82 10.49 -5.51
N GLY A 224 16.69 11.36 -6.04
CA GLY A 224 17.65 11.02 -7.08
C GLY A 224 18.86 10.29 -6.52
N ASP A 225 19.99 10.41 -7.21
CA ASP A 225 21.25 9.71 -6.86
C ASP A 225 21.90 10.21 -5.56
N ASP A 226 21.45 11.33 -5.01
CA ASP A 226 21.90 11.87 -3.72
C ASP A 226 20.76 11.96 -2.70
N PRO A 227 20.41 10.83 -2.03
CA PRO A 227 19.41 10.82 -0.97
C PRO A 227 19.73 11.78 0.18
N ALA A 228 21.01 12.03 0.46
CA ALA A 228 21.42 12.89 1.57
C ALA A 228 21.07 14.36 1.28
N ALA A 229 21.36 14.84 0.06
CA ALA A 229 20.94 16.16 -0.39
C ALA A 229 19.41 16.30 -0.39
N THR A 230 18.68 15.28 -0.88
CA THR A 230 17.21 15.29 -0.85
C THR A 230 16.68 15.35 0.59
N LYS A 231 17.21 14.55 1.52
CA LYS A 231 16.85 14.61 2.95
C LYS A 231 17.14 15.99 3.55
N GLN A 232 18.27 16.61 3.23
CA GLN A 232 18.60 17.94 3.72
C GLN A 232 17.64 19.01 3.17
N ALA A 233 17.29 18.94 1.89
CA ALA A 233 16.32 19.82 1.26
C ALA A 233 14.92 19.66 1.89
N MET A 234 14.49 18.42 2.13
CA MET A 234 13.23 18.12 2.82
C MET A 234 13.23 18.65 4.27
N LYS A 235 14.30 18.43 5.04
CA LYS A 235 14.44 18.95 6.41
C LYS A 235 14.29 20.46 6.45
N SER A 236 14.95 21.17 5.54
CA SER A 236 14.86 22.62 5.43
C SER A 236 13.43 23.08 5.10
N HIS A 237 12.80 22.44 4.11
CA HIS A 237 11.45 22.78 3.66
C HIS A 237 10.38 22.50 4.73
N TYR A 238 10.37 21.31 5.33
CA TYR A 238 9.37 20.96 6.33
C TYR A 238 9.55 21.70 7.65
N ARG A 239 10.78 22.13 8.01
CA ARG A 239 11.00 22.97 9.19
C ARG A 239 10.15 24.24 9.13
N SER A 240 10.18 24.95 8.01
CA SER A 240 9.42 26.21 7.87
C SER A 240 7.90 25.98 7.91
N ILE A 241 7.41 24.86 7.37
CA ILE A 241 6.00 24.50 7.42
C ILE A 241 5.56 24.18 8.85
N VAL A 242 6.33 23.40 9.60
CA VAL A 242 6.03 23.08 11.00
C VAL A 242 6.00 24.36 11.84
N GLU A 243 6.92 25.30 11.60
CA GLU A 243 6.91 26.61 12.27
C GLU A 243 5.65 27.42 11.93
N GLN A 244 5.21 27.42 10.67
CA GLN A 244 3.97 28.08 10.25
C GLN A 244 2.73 27.47 10.90
N ILE A 245 2.64 26.13 10.95
CA ILE A 245 1.52 25.41 11.61
C ILE A 245 1.45 25.83 13.09
N LYS A 246 2.58 25.78 13.80
CA LYS A 246 2.65 26.18 15.22
C LYS A 246 2.25 27.64 15.43
N ALA A 247 2.68 28.54 14.53
CA ALA A 247 2.33 29.95 14.60
C ALA A 247 0.82 30.16 14.41
N ASN A 248 0.18 29.46 13.48
CA ASN A 248 -1.25 29.54 13.23
C ASN A 248 -2.08 28.99 14.40
N ASP A 249 -1.68 27.85 14.97
CA ASP A 249 -2.35 27.26 16.13
C ASP A 249 -2.34 28.21 17.35
N SER A 250 -1.25 28.96 17.52
CA SER A 250 -1.13 29.94 18.61
C SER A 250 -2.05 31.16 18.43
N ARG A 251 -2.44 31.49 17.19
CA ARG A 251 -3.36 32.59 16.89
C ARG A 251 -4.81 32.21 17.14
N THR A 252 -5.21 30.98 16.77
CA THR A 252 -6.58 30.49 16.94
C THR A 252 -6.98 30.30 18.40
N LYS A 253 -6.00 30.17 19.30
CA LYS A 253 -6.24 30.02 20.76
C LYS A 253 -6.36 31.36 21.52
N ARG A 254 -6.20 32.50 20.86
CA ARG A 254 -6.37 33.84 21.45
C ARG A 254 -7.76 34.38 21.12
#